data_AF-A0A7W4EDA7-F1
#
_entry.id   AF-A0A7W4EDA7-F1
#
_cell.length_a   1.000
_cell.length_b   1.000
_cell.length_c   1.000
_cell.angle_alpha   90.00
_cell.angle_beta   90.00
_cell.angle_gamma   90.00
#
_symmetry.space_group_name_H-M   'P 1'
#
loop_
_entity.id
_entity.type
_entity.pdbx_description
1 polymer ?
#
loop_
_entity_poly.entity_id
_entity_poly.type
_entity_poly.pdbx_seq_one_letter_code
_entity_poly.pdbx_strand_id
1 'polypeptide(L)'
;MNTLHYFASTEAGGGDLFSSLGLDWQLFVLQMVAFVVLLLVLKKWVYPPLLDMLDQRDAKIRDGLKAAEKAQKAADETEERTAAMLKKARHESQEIVTAAKTEAASMVSDAKDDAHTQAERILESARTQTQTELAEAKRALRREMVDMVVEATRAVTAETVDASKDRQLIEKHLTKLDKEQR
;
A
#
# COMPACT_ATOMS: atom_id res chain seq x y z
N MET A 1 60.84 -86.24 -54.62
CA MET A 1 62.03 -85.93 -53.80
C MET A 1 61.71 -86.26 -52.36
N ASN A 2 62.35 -87.32 -51.87
CA ASN A 2 62.82 -87.57 -50.51
C ASN A 2 62.70 -86.41 -49.50
N THR A 3 62.54 -86.58 -48.20
CA THR A 3 62.34 -87.69 -47.25
C THR A 3 62.63 -87.05 -45.88
N LEU A 4 62.04 -87.61 -44.82
CA LEU A 4 62.58 -87.62 -43.45
C LEU A 4 62.56 -86.30 -42.69
N HIS A 5 61.55 -86.14 -41.83
CA HIS A 5 61.79 -86.33 -40.39
C HIS A 5 60.59 -87.05 -39.76
N TYR A 6 60.71 -88.36 -39.70
CA TYR A 6 60.10 -89.19 -38.67
C TYR A 6 61.13 -89.23 -37.51
N PHE A 7 60.82 -88.53 -36.43
CA PHE A 7 61.02 -89.05 -35.07
C PHE A 7 59.58 -89.30 -34.59
N ALA A 8 59.05 -90.51 -34.45
CA ALA A 8 59.64 -91.78 -34.01
C ALA A 8 60.13 -91.76 -32.56
N SER A 9 59.19 -91.83 -31.62
CA SER A 9 59.18 -92.94 -30.67
C SER A 9 57.82 -93.01 -29.98
N THR A 10 57.15 -94.11 -30.25
CA THR A 10 56.20 -94.73 -29.32
C THR A 10 56.95 -95.19 -28.07
N GLU A 11 56.19 -95.33 -26.98
CA GLU A 11 56.55 -95.94 -25.67
C GLU A 11 57.42 -95.04 -24.77
N ALA A 12 57.13 -94.83 -23.49
CA ALA A 12 56.31 -95.58 -22.54
C ALA A 12 55.90 -94.67 -21.37
N GLY A 13 54.69 -94.90 -20.83
CA GLY A 13 54.34 -94.72 -19.41
C GLY A 13 54.34 -93.28 -18.85
N GLY A 14 53.22 -92.65 -18.49
CA GLY A 14 51.88 -93.19 -18.25
C GLY A 14 50.83 -92.19 -18.71
N GLY A 15 50.11 -92.59 -19.77
CA GLY A 15 48.83 -91.98 -20.10
C GLY A 15 47.85 -92.39 -19.02
N ASP A 16 47.58 -91.44 -18.14
CA ASP A 16 46.58 -91.52 -17.08
C ASP A 16 45.24 -91.99 -17.68
N LEU A 17 44.51 -92.83 -16.95
CA LEU A 17 43.30 -93.58 -17.37
C LEU A 17 42.24 -92.74 -18.13
N PHE A 18 42.28 -91.43 -17.95
CA PHE A 18 41.35 -90.42 -18.44
C PHE A 18 41.42 -90.13 -19.94
N SER A 19 42.57 -90.33 -20.60
CA SER A 19 42.73 -90.07 -22.04
C SER A 19 42.00 -91.11 -22.92
N SER A 20 41.78 -92.32 -22.41
CA SER A 20 40.98 -93.38 -23.09
C SER A 20 39.46 -93.14 -23.04
N LEU A 21 39.00 -92.24 -22.16
CA LEU A 21 37.60 -91.83 -22.01
C LEU A 21 37.24 -90.60 -22.89
N GLY A 22 38.13 -90.18 -23.78
CA GLY A 22 37.93 -89.00 -24.65
C GLY A 22 37.98 -87.67 -23.91
N LEU A 23 38.54 -87.65 -22.70
CA LEU A 23 38.66 -86.47 -21.85
C LEU A 23 40.11 -86.03 -21.72
N ASP A 24 40.48 -85.00 -22.47
CA ASP A 24 41.78 -84.34 -22.35
C ASP A 24 41.80 -83.44 -21.09
N TRP A 25 42.26 -83.99 -19.97
CA TRP A 25 42.36 -83.28 -18.68
C TRP A 25 43.13 -81.95 -18.78
N GLN A 26 44.15 -81.88 -19.65
CA GLN A 26 44.91 -80.65 -19.89
C GLN A 26 44.08 -79.53 -20.53
N LEU A 27 43.21 -79.87 -21.49
CA LEU A 27 42.28 -78.92 -22.10
C LEU A 27 41.22 -78.45 -21.10
N PHE A 28 40.75 -79.36 -20.24
CA PHE A 28 39.80 -79.02 -19.17
C PHE A 28 40.40 -78.03 -18.16
N VAL A 29 41.64 -78.24 -17.71
CA VAL A 29 42.32 -77.32 -16.79
C VAL A 29 42.54 -75.95 -17.44
N LEU A 30 42.98 -75.90 -18.70
CA LEU A 30 43.17 -74.65 -19.43
C LEU A 30 41.85 -73.89 -19.62
N GLN A 31 40.77 -74.60 -19.94
CA GLN A 31 39.42 -74.03 -20.02
C GLN A 31 38.94 -73.48 -18.67
N MET A 32 39.23 -74.19 -17.58
CA MET A 32 38.87 -73.74 -16.22
C MET A 32 39.64 -72.48 -15.84
N VAL A 33 40.94 -72.41 -16.12
CA VAL A 33 41.75 -71.20 -15.91
C VAL A 33 41.22 -70.03 -16.75
N ALA A 34 40.90 -70.25 -18.03
CA ALA A 34 40.31 -69.22 -18.88
C ALA A 34 38.95 -68.73 -18.35
N PHE A 35 38.11 -69.63 -17.85
CA PHE A 35 36.84 -69.29 -17.22
C PHE A 35 37.02 -68.49 -15.93
N VAL A 36 38.00 -68.85 -15.09
CA VAL A 36 38.32 -68.09 -13.86
C VAL A 36 38.85 -66.70 -14.20
N VAL A 37 39.74 -66.57 -15.20
CA VAL A 37 40.23 -65.27 -15.66
C VAL A 37 39.08 -64.41 -16.17
N LEU A 38 38.15 -64.98 -16.96
CA LEU A 38 36.94 -64.29 -17.41
C LEU A 38 36.08 -63.82 -16.23
N LEU A 39 35.85 -64.67 -15.22
CA LEU A 39 35.10 -64.32 -14.01
C LEU A 39 35.75 -63.17 -13.25
N LEU A 40 37.08 -63.15 -13.13
CA LEU A 40 37.81 -62.07 -12.49
C LEU A 40 37.67 -60.76 -13.26
N VAL A 41 37.73 -60.80 -14.59
CA VAL A 41 37.51 -59.62 -15.44
C VAL A 41 36.08 -59.12 -15.30
N LEU A 42 35.07 -59.99 -15.37
CA LEU A 42 33.66 -59.59 -15.18
C LEU A 42 33.43 -58.98 -13.80
N LYS A 43 33.92 -59.62 -12.73
CA LYS A 43 33.78 -59.14 -11.36
C LYS A 43 34.46 -57.77 -11.16
N LYS A 44 35.63 -57.55 -11.75
CA LYS A 44 36.40 -56.31 -11.57
C LYS A 44 35.92 -55.17 -12.48
N TRP A 45 35.47 -55.46 -13.71
CA TRP A 45 35.19 -54.43 -14.72
C TRP A 45 33.70 -54.24 -15.05
N VAL A 46 32.87 -55.29 -14.98
CA VAL A 46 31.45 -55.21 -15.40
C VAL A 46 30.50 -54.99 -14.22
N TYR A 47 30.75 -55.64 -13.08
CA TYR A 47 29.91 -55.47 -11.89
C TYR A 47 29.90 -54.04 -11.32
N PRO A 48 31.05 -53.33 -11.20
CA PRO A 48 31.04 -51.97 -10.66
C PRO A 48 30.19 -50.97 -11.45
N PRO A 49 30.30 -50.83 -12.79
CA PRO A 49 29.46 -49.89 -13.53
C PRO A 49 27.97 -50.28 -13.53
N LEU A 50 27.65 -51.57 -13.42
CA LEU A 50 26.26 -52.03 -13.36
C LEU A 50 25.60 -51.63 -12.02
N LEU A 51 26.31 -51.80 -10.90
CA LEU A 51 25.83 -51.38 -9.58
C LEU A 51 25.74 -49.86 -9.49
N ASP A 52 26.73 -49.12 -9.99
CA ASP A 52 26.71 -47.66 -10.02
C ASP A 52 25.51 -47.11 -10.81
N MET A 53 25.14 -47.72 -11.94
CA MET A 53 23.94 -47.34 -12.68
C MET A 53 22.65 -47.57 -11.90
N LEU A 54 22.56 -48.65 -11.11
CA LEU A 54 21.40 -48.91 -10.26
C LEU A 54 21.33 -47.92 -9.09
N ASP A 55 22.45 -47.69 -8.40
CA ASP A 55 22.55 -46.72 -7.31
C ASP A 55 22.21 -45.31 -7.78
N GLN A 56 22.66 -44.90 -8.98
CA GLN A 56 22.30 -43.61 -9.58
C GLN A 56 20.81 -43.50 -9.89
N ARG A 57 20.16 -44.59 -10.34
CA ARG A 57 18.72 -44.60 -10.59
C ARG A 57 17.94 -44.47 -9.28
N ASP A 58 18.32 -45.22 -8.26
CA ASP A 58 17.68 -45.19 -6.95
C ASP A 58 17.89 -43.82 -6.28
N ALA A 59 19.08 -43.25 -6.39
CA ALA A 59 19.38 -41.89 -5.92
C ALA A 59 18.52 -40.85 -6.65
N LYS A 60 18.42 -40.89 -7.98
CA LYS A 60 17.57 -39.97 -8.76
C LYS A 60 16.10 -40.06 -8.38
N ILE A 61 15.57 -41.27 -8.18
CA ILE A 61 14.16 -41.46 -7.79
C ILE A 61 13.93 -40.89 -6.39
N ARG A 62 14.80 -41.21 -5.43
CA ARG A 62 14.71 -40.69 -4.06
C ARG A 62 14.82 -39.17 -4.01
N ASP A 63 15.75 -38.60 -4.74
CA ASP A 63 15.96 -37.15 -4.76
C ASP A 63 14.81 -36.44 -5.48
N GLY A 64 14.29 -37.04 -6.56
CA GLY A 64 13.09 -36.58 -7.24
C GLY A 64 11.86 -36.60 -6.34
N LEU A 65 11.64 -37.67 -5.58
CA LEU A 65 10.53 -37.77 -4.63
C LEU A 65 10.67 -36.75 -3.50
N LYS A 66 11.86 -36.62 -2.91
CA LYS A 66 12.14 -35.59 -1.88
C LYS A 66 11.95 -34.17 -2.41
N ALA A 67 12.35 -33.91 -3.66
CA ALA A 67 12.15 -32.61 -4.28
C ALA A 67 10.66 -32.32 -4.52
N ALA A 68 9.89 -33.32 -4.97
CA ALA A 68 8.45 -33.20 -5.14
C ALA A 68 7.72 -32.96 -3.79
N GLU A 69 8.07 -33.71 -2.74
CA GLU A 69 7.52 -33.50 -1.39
C GLU A 69 7.85 -32.10 -0.85
N LYS A 70 9.09 -31.64 -1.03
CA LYS A 70 9.48 -30.28 -0.62
C LYS A 70 8.75 -29.21 -1.43
N ALA A 71 8.59 -29.41 -2.74
CA ALA A 71 7.87 -28.48 -3.61
C ALA A 71 6.39 -28.40 -3.22
N GLN A 72 5.75 -29.54 -2.94
CA GLN A 72 4.37 -29.57 -2.46
C GLN A 72 4.23 -28.85 -1.12
N LYS A 73 5.09 -29.18 -0.15
CA LYS A 73 5.06 -28.52 1.16
C LYS A 73 5.30 -27.01 1.06
N ALA A 74 6.25 -26.58 0.22
CA ALA A 74 6.50 -25.17 -0.01
C ALA A 74 5.30 -24.48 -0.69
N ALA A 75 4.64 -25.15 -1.63
CA ALA A 75 3.42 -24.64 -2.27
C ALA A 75 2.29 -24.46 -1.24
N ASP A 76 2.05 -25.46 -0.40
CA ASP A 76 1.04 -25.42 0.66
C ASP A 76 1.34 -24.27 1.65
N GLU A 77 2.59 -24.16 2.12
CA GLU A 77 3.03 -23.06 3.00
C GLU A 77 2.86 -21.68 2.33
N THR A 78 3.17 -21.56 1.04
CA THR A 78 2.99 -20.32 0.28
C THR A 78 1.51 -19.99 0.11
N GLU A 79 0.66 -20.97 -0.12
CA GLU A 79 -0.79 -20.78 -0.23
C GLU A 79 -1.38 -20.31 1.09
N GLU A 80 -1.02 -20.94 2.21
CA GLU A 80 -1.44 -20.52 3.55
C GLU A 80 -0.98 -19.08 3.86
N ARG A 81 0.29 -18.75 3.58
CA ARG A 81 0.81 -17.39 3.78
C ARG A 81 0.09 -16.38 2.89
N THR A 82 -0.20 -16.73 1.64
CA THR A 82 -0.91 -15.84 0.71
C THR A 82 -2.35 -15.61 1.15
N ALA A 83 -3.05 -16.67 1.59
CA ALA A 83 -4.39 -16.57 2.14
C ALA A 83 -4.42 -15.70 3.41
N ALA A 84 -3.43 -15.88 4.31
CA ALA A 84 -3.29 -15.07 5.51
C ALA A 84 -3.00 -13.59 5.18
N MET A 85 -2.09 -13.31 4.24
CA MET A 85 -1.79 -11.96 3.77
C MET A 85 -3.02 -11.31 3.13
N LEU A 86 -3.76 -12.03 2.30
CA LEU A 86 -4.98 -11.52 1.67
C LEU A 86 -6.07 -11.21 2.70
N LYS A 87 -6.24 -12.07 3.71
CA LYS A 87 -7.17 -11.83 4.82
C LYS A 87 -6.77 -10.59 5.61
N LYS A 88 -5.48 -10.44 5.94
CA LYS A 88 -4.95 -9.27 6.63
C LYS A 88 -5.15 -7.99 5.81
N ALA A 89 -4.80 -8.01 4.53
CA ALA A 89 -4.98 -6.86 3.63
C ALA A 89 -6.45 -6.44 3.50
N ARG A 90 -7.39 -7.40 3.46
CA ARG A 90 -8.84 -7.12 3.47
C ARG A 90 -9.29 -6.48 4.77
N HIS A 91 -8.79 -6.95 5.91
CA HIS A 91 -9.08 -6.37 7.21
C HIS A 91 -8.58 -4.92 7.30
N GLU A 92 -7.30 -4.71 7.00
CA GLU A 92 -6.68 -3.37 7.00
C GLU A 92 -7.40 -2.42 6.04
N SER A 93 -7.77 -2.89 4.84
CA SER A 93 -8.56 -2.09 3.90
C SER A 93 -9.92 -1.68 4.48
N GLN A 94 -10.61 -2.60 5.15
CA GLN A 94 -11.89 -2.32 5.78
C GLN A 94 -11.74 -1.34 6.96
N GLU A 95 -10.67 -1.46 7.74
CA GLU A 95 -10.33 -0.52 8.81
C GLU A 95 -10.04 0.87 8.26
N ILE A 96 -9.21 0.99 7.22
CA ILE A 96 -8.88 2.25 6.55
C ILE A 96 -10.17 2.92 6.03
N VAL A 97 -11.04 2.17 5.35
CA VAL A 97 -12.31 2.72 4.84
C VAL A 97 -13.22 3.18 5.98
N THR A 98 -13.27 2.44 7.08
CA THR A 98 -14.10 2.80 8.25
C THR A 98 -13.55 4.04 8.96
N ALA A 99 -12.23 4.10 9.14
CA ALA A 99 -11.55 5.26 9.73
C ALA A 99 -11.75 6.50 8.86
N ALA A 100 -11.53 6.40 7.55
CA ALA A 100 -11.74 7.51 6.61
C ALA A 100 -13.19 8.02 6.60
N LYS A 101 -14.19 7.11 6.67
CA LYS A 101 -15.60 7.51 6.78
C LYS A 101 -15.89 8.24 8.10
N THR A 102 -15.33 7.78 9.20
CA THR A 102 -15.50 8.39 10.52
C THR A 102 -14.87 9.77 10.58
N GLU A 103 -13.64 9.89 10.07
CA GLU A 103 -12.91 11.16 9.98
C GLU A 103 -13.61 12.14 9.03
N ALA A 104 -14.09 11.68 7.87
CA ALA A 104 -14.88 12.51 6.97
C ALA A 104 -16.19 13.00 7.62
N ALA A 105 -16.88 12.16 8.38
CA ALA A 105 -18.08 12.56 9.12
C ALA A 105 -17.75 13.60 10.19
N SER A 106 -16.64 13.44 10.93
CA SER A 106 -16.17 14.42 11.92
C SER A 106 -15.85 15.75 11.25
N MET A 107 -15.03 15.75 10.20
CA MET A 107 -14.67 16.95 9.45
C MET A 107 -15.90 17.70 8.92
N VAL A 108 -16.91 16.99 8.44
CA VAL A 108 -18.16 17.61 7.97
C VAL A 108 -18.95 18.21 9.13
N SER A 109 -18.95 17.58 10.30
CA SER A 109 -19.58 18.15 11.50
C SER A 109 -18.85 19.41 11.95
N ASP A 110 -17.53 19.33 12.10
CA ASP A 110 -16.69 20.46 12.53
C ASP A 110 -16.82 21.64 11.55
N ALA A 111 -16.79 21.37 10.24
CA ALA A 111 -16.97 22.40 9.22
C ALA A 111 -18.36 23.05 9.27
N LYS A 112 -19.41 22.31 9.62
CA LYS A 112 -20.76 22.86 9.80
C LYS A 112 -20.84 23.75 11.04
N ASP A 113 -20.25 23.33 12.15
CA ASP A 113 -20.24 24.09 13.40
C ASP A 113 -19.43 25.39 13.24
N ASP A 114 -18.28 25.32 12.57
CA ASP A 114 -17.48 26.49 12.21
C ASP A 114 -18.25 27.43 11.28
N ALA A 115 -18.92 26.89 10.25
CA ALA A 115 -19.73 27.69 9.33
C ALA A 115 -20.90 28.38 10.06
N HIS A 116 -21.55 27.68 11.00
CA HIS A 116 -22.63 28.25 11.81
C HIS A 116 -22.11 29.39 12.70
N THR A 117 -21.00 29.17 13.40
CA THR A 117 -20.34 30.18 14.23
C THR A 117 -19.93 31.41 13.41
N GLN A 118 -19.39 31.20 12.22
CA GLN A 118 -19.04 32.30 11.31
C GLN A 118 -20.29 33.06 10.84
N ALA A 119 -21.37 32.35 10.49
CA ALA A 119 -22.63 32.97 10.09
C ALA A 119 -23.23 33.82 11.22
N GLU A 120 -23.20 33.34 12.46
CA GLU A 120 -23.65 34.10 13.63
C GLU A 120 -22.83 35.37 13.83
N ARG A 121 -21.49 35.28 13.74
CA ARG A 121 -20.60 36.45 13.82
C ARG A 121 -20.86 37.47 12.71
N ILE A 122 -21.08 37.01 11.49
CA ILE A 122 -21.43 37.88 10.36
C ILE A 122 -22.76 38.57 10.63
N LEU A 123 -23.77 37.85 11.12
CA LEU A 123 -25.09 38.41 11.42
C LEU A 123 -25.03 39.44 12.56
N GLU A 124 -24.25 39.18 13.60
CA GLU A 124 -24.04 40.11 14.72
C GLU A 124 -23.31 41.38 14.26
N SER A 125 -22.27 41.24 13.45
CA SER A 125 -21.55 42.36 12.84
C SER A 125 -22.48 43.19 11.94
N ALA A 126 -23.25 42.54 11.08
CA ALA A 126 -24.23 43.21 10.21
C ALA A 126 -25.28 43.96 11.01
N ARG A 127 -25.83 43.38 12.07
CA ARG A 127 -26.78 44.06 12.98
C ARG A 127 -26.16 45.30 13.61
N THR A 128 -24.90 45.21 14.05
CA THR A 128 -24.18 46.34 14.66
C THR A 128 -23.92 47.45 13.65
N GLN A 129 -23.53 47.11 12.42
CA GLN A 129 -23.37 48.07 11.33
C GLN A 129 -24.70 48.73 10.98
N THR A 130 -25.78 47.96 10.78
CA THR A 130 -27.12 48.51 10.51
C THR A 130 -27.58 49.45 11.61
N GLN A 131 -27.36 49.13 12.89
CA GLN A 131 -27.72 50.05 13.99
C GLN A 131 -26.94 51.36 13.92
N THR A 132 -25.66 51.29 13.58
CA THR A 132 -24.79 52.47 13.40
C THR A 132 -25.26 53.33 12.24
N GLU A 133 -25.49 52.72 11.07
CA GLU A 133 -26.01 53.39 9.87
C GLU A 133 -27.37 54.05 10.13
N LEU A 134 -28.27 53.38 10.86
CA LEU A 134 -29.58 53.90 11.20
C LEU A 134 -29.48 55.09 12.17
N ALA A 135 -28.53 55.07 13.11
CA ALA A 135 -28.23 56.20 13.97
C ALA A 135 -27.66 57.40 13.19
N GLU A 136 -26.78 57.14 12.21
CA GLU A 136 -26.22 58.17 11.33
C GLU A 136 -27.29 58.78 10.41
N ALA A 137 -28.13 57.95 9.79
CA ALA A 137 -29.25 58.39 8.96
C ALA A 137 -30.23 59.25 9.76
N LYS A 138 -30.57 58.85 11.00
CA LYS A 138 -31.40 59.68 11.90
C LYS A 138 -30.75 61.02 12.22
N ARG A 139 -29.43 61.06 12.46
CA ARG A 139 -28.70 62.31 12.69
C ARG A 139 -28.69 63.21 11.46
N ALA A 140 -28.53 62.64 10.26
CA ALA A 140 -28.59 63.36 9.00
C ALA A 140 -29.99 63.97 8.78
N LEU A 141 -31.04 63.16 8.93
CA LEU A 141 -32.43 63.61 8.81
C LEU A 141 -32.77 64.73 9.81
N ARG A 142 -32.27 64.63 11.05
CA ARG A 142 -32.48 65.67 12.05
C ARG A 142 -31.84 66.99 11.65
N ARG A 143 -30.64 66.98 11.04
CA ARG A 143 -30.00 68.20 10.54
C ARG A 143 -30.81 68.83 9.42
N GLU A 144 -31.21 68.03 8.43
CA GLU A 144 -32.03 68.49 7.30
C GLU A 144 -33.38 69.05 7.75
N MET A 145 -34.03 68.42 8.74
CA MET A 145 -35.24 68.95 9.34
C MET A 145 -35.02 70.27 10.07
N VAL A 146 -33.91 70.43 10.81
CA VAL A 146 -33.59 71.71 11.46
C VAL A 146 -33.41 72.81 10.43
N ASP A 147 -32.69 72.53 9.33
CA ASP A 147 -32.48 73.50 8.25
C ASP A 147 -33.81 73.90 7.59
N MET A 148 -34.68 72.94 7.27
CA MET A 148 -36.03 73.21 6.74
C MET A 148 -36.90 74.02 7.71
N VAL A 149 -36.86 73.71 9.01
CA VAL A 149 -37.64 74.45 10.03
C VAL A 149 -37.14 75.88 10.16
N VAL A 150 -35.81 76.10 10.12
CA VAL A 150 -35.23 77.44 10.13
C VAL A 150 -35.66 78.24 8.90
N GLU A 151 -35.62 77.62 7.72
CA GLU A 151 -36.07 78.25 6.47
C GLU A 151 -37.56 78.60 6.49
N ALA A 152 -38.42 77.66 6.91
CA ALA A 152 -39.85 77.90 7.06
C ALA A 152 -40.15 78.99 8.09
N THR A 153 -39.44 78.98 9.23
CA THR A 153 -39.59 80.02 10.27
C THR A 153 -39.16 81.38 9.74
N ARG A 154 -38.08 81.46 8.95
CA ARG A 154 -37.65 82.70 8.30
C ARG A 154 -38.70 83.21 7.31
N ALA A 155 -39.30 82.33 6.50
CA ALA A 155 -40.36 82.69 5.56
C ALA A 155 -41.61 83.23 6.27
N VAL A 156 -42.11 82.51 7.29
CA VAL A 156 -43.27 82.96 8.09
C VAL A 156 -42.98 84.26 8.84
N THR A 157 -41.77 84.40 9.40
CA THR A 157 -41.38 85.65 10.08
C THR A 157 -41.36 86.81 9.08
N ALA A 158 -40.76 86.64 7.90
CA ALA A 158 -40.73 87.66 6.86
C ALA A 158 -42.13 88.12 6.41
N GLU A 159 -43.11 87.21 6.37
CA GLU A 159 -44.49 87.52 6.01
C GLU A 159 -45.29 88.15 7.17
N THR A 160 -44.90 87.93 8.42
CA THR A 160 -45.59 88.41 9.63
C THR A 160 -44.94 89.62 10.31
N VAL A 161 -43.82 90.12 9.78
CA VAL A 161 -43.15 91.33 10.28
C VAL A 161 -44.06 92.55 10.08
N ASP A 162 -44.58 93.06 11.19
CA ASP A 162 -45.28 94.33 11.33
C ASP A 162 -44.34 95.30 12.04
N ALA A 163 -44.12 96.49 11.46
CA ALA A 163 -43.25 97.54 12.00
C ALA A 163 -43.59 97.93 13.46
N SER A 164 -44.82 97.68 13.90
CA SER A 164 -45.26 97.87 15.29
C SER A 164 -44.66 96.84 16.27
N LYS A 165 -44.56 95.56 15.87
CA LYS A 165 -44.04 94.48 16.74
C LYS A 165 -42.52 94.53 16.89
N ASP A 166 -41.80 94.93 15.85
CA ASP A 166 -40.34 95.11 15.93
C ASP A 166 -39.96 96.23 16.91
N ARG A 167 -40.73 97.33 16.93
CA ARG A 167 -40.52 98.43 17.88
C ARG A 167 -40.67 97.97 19.34
N GLN A 168 -41.69 97.15 19.63
CA GLN A 168 -41.88 96.56 20.96
C GLN A 168 -40.78 95.57 21.35
N LEU A 169 -40.32 94.73 20.42
CA LEU A 169 -39.22 93.78 20.66
C LEU A 169 -37.89 94.50 20.93
N ILE A 170 -37.60 95.56 20.17
CA ILE A 170 -36.41 96.41 20.35
C ILE A 170 -36.46 97.11 21.71
N GLU A 171 -37.58 97.75 22.07
CA GLU A 171 -37.72 98.36 23.40
C GLU A 171 -37.50 97.35 24.53
N LYS A 172 -38.08 96.15 24.42
CA LYS A 172 -37.98 95.10 25.44
C LYS A 172 -36.57 94.52 25.58
N HIS A 173 -35.79 94.45 24.50
CA HIS A 173 -34.38 94.06 24.55
C HIS A 173 -33.48 95.19 25.09
N LEU A 174 -33.73 96.44 24.70
CA LEU A 174 -33.05 97.60 25.28
C LEU A 174 -33.31 97.69 26.79
N THR A 175 -34.53 97.43 27.26
CA THR A 175 -34.82 97.41 28.71
C THR A 175 -34.17 96.25 29.46
N LYS A 176 -33.89 95.12 28.79
CA LYS A 176 -33.17 93.99 29.41
C LYS A 176 -31.67 94.27 29.51
N LEU A 177 -31.06 94.84 28.47
CA LEU A 177 -29.65 95.23 28.49
C LEU A 177 -29.36 96.36 29.49
N ASP A 178 -30.29 97.30 29.63
CA ASP A 178 -30.20 98.39 30.61
C ASP A 178 -30.38 97.89 32.06
N LYS A 179 -30.98 96.70 32.24
CA LYS A 179 -31.09 95.99 33.53
C LYS A 179 -29.90 95.06 33.85
N GLU A 180 -29.14 94.61 32.85
CA GLU A 180 -27.93 93.80 33.05
C GLU A 180 -26.65 94.65 33.20
N GLN A 181 -26.70 95.95 32.86
CA GLN A 181 -25.59 96.89 33.06
C GLN A 181 -25.69 97.74 34.34
N ARG A 182 -26.65 97.45 35.23
CA ARG A 182 -26.75 98.00 36.59
C ARG A 182 -26.55 96.90 37.62
#